data_AF-A0A7Y4KFW6-F1
#
_entry.id   AF-A0A7Y4KFW6-F1
#
_cell.length_a   1.000
_cell.length_b   1.000
_cell.length_c   1.000
_cell.angle_alpha   90.00
_cell.angle_beta   90.00
_cell.angle_gamma   90.00
#
_symmetry.space_group_name_H-M   'P 1'
#
loop_
_entity.id
_entity.type
_entity.pdbx_description
1 polymer ?
#
loop_
_entity_poly.entity_id
_entity_poly.type
_entity_poly.pdbx_seq_one_letter_code
_entity_poly.pdbx_strand_id
1 'polypeptide(L)'
;MGAKNHRRSARAGRPPMSSPGRPSVGRREHRQRFWVAIAQGLSSEDAGRAAGVSPVVGCRWFREGGGMPSFRLATLAGRYLSFAEREEVAILHAQRLGVRAIARRLQRSASTISRELRRNAATRSGGLEYRATAAQWHADRRARRPKVAKLTANDELRRYVQERLAGTLTSDDGTSVPGPKVRWKSRRQGPRKDRRWATSWSPEQIANRLQVDFPADASMRLSHEAIYQALYVPSRGALRREFTSYLRTGRTLRVPRARTRVHGKKFVSPESKLNRRPSEVTDRKVPGHWEGDLILGLGSSAIGTLVERTTRFTLLLHLPRMDNHGQPRVKNGPALAGHGADAVRSAISSSLTPLPKQMRRTLTWDQGAEMAQHARLRADMGLSIYFCDPRSPWQRGTNENTNGLLRQYFPKGTDLSRYSREQLATVAAALNNRPRRTLGWKTPSEALNTHLCSLQPGGVATTA
;
A
#
# COMPACT_ATOMS: atom_id res chain seq x y z
N MET A 1 -25.24 -7.22 -70.13
CA MET A 1 -24.94 -7.85 -68.83
C MET A 1 -23.56 -7.39 -68.36
N GLY A 2 -23.48 -6.48 -67.39
CA GLY A 2 -22.20 -6.00 -66.85
C GLY A 2 -21.58 -7.05 -65.92
N ALA A 3 -20.35 -7.47 -66.21
CA ALA A 3 -19.59 -8.37 -65.36
C ALA A 3 -19.48 -7.78 -63.95
N LYS A 4 -20.04 -8.46 -62.94
CA LYS A 4 -19.85 -8.10 -61.54
C LYS A 4 -18.37 -8.23 -61.22
N ASN A 5 -17.68 -7.09 -61.14
CA ASN A 5 -16.28 -7.02 -60.72
C ASN A 5 -16.15 -7.57 -59.29
N HIS A 6 -15.80 -8.86 -59.18
CA HIS A 6 -15.45 -9.46 -57.90
C HIS A 6 -14.24 -8.70 -57.33
N ARG A 7 -14.41 -8.09 -56.14
CA ARG A 7 -13.33 -7.42 -55.42
C ARG A 7 -12.12 -8.37 -55.32
N ARG A 8 -10.91 -7.88 -55.56
CA ARG A 8 -9.65 -8.69 -55.47
C ARG A 8 -9.54 -9.44 -54.15
N SER A 9 -10.09 -8.90 -53.06
CA SER A 9 -10.17 -9.55 -51.75
C SER A 9 -10.96 -10.87 -51.74
N ALA A 10 -11.98 -11.03 -52.59
CA ALA A 10 -12.81 -12.24 -52.69
C ALA A 10 -12.05 -13.42 -53.33
N ARG A 11 -11.11 -13.13 -54.26
CA ARG A 11 -10.24 -14.15 -54.88
C ARG A 11 -9.15 -14.67 -53.93
N ALA A 12 -8.88 -13.96 -52.82
CA ALA A 12 -7.83 -14.33 -51.87
C ALA A 12 -8.28 -15.34 -50.80
N GLY A 13 -9.58 -15.73 -50.77
CA GLY A 13 -10.13 -16.69 -49.79
C GLY A 13 -10.06 -16.23 -48.34
N ARG A 14 -9.86 -14.92 -48.08
CA ARG A 14 -9.66 -14.39 -46.72
C ARG A 14 -10.93 -13.79 -46.15
N PRO A 15 -11.28 -14.10 -44.88
CA PRO A 15 -12.35 -13.39 -44.20
C PRO A 15 -11.99 -11.90 -44.06
N PRO A 16 -12.97 -10.99 -44.17
CA PRO A 16 -12.75 -9.56 -43.99
C PRO A 16 -12.22 -9.28 -42.58
N MET A 17 -11.19 -8.44 -42.46
CA MET A 17 -10.68 -8.05 -41.14
C MET A 17 -11.68 -7.11 -40.44
N SER A 18 -12.27 -7.58 -39.33
CA SER A 18 -13.08 -6.74 -38.45
C SER A 18 -12.22 -5.70 -37.73
N SER A 19 -12.47 -4.42 -38.00
CA SER A 19 -11.73 -3.27 -37.47
C SER A 19 -12.55 -2.51 -36.43
N PRO A 20 -12.30 -2.67 -35.11
CA PRO A 20 -12.99 -1.94 -34.04
C PRO A 20 -12.66 -0.42 -33.91
N GLY A 21 -12.44 0.31 -35.01
CA GLY A 21 -12.22 1.77 -35.02
C GLY A 21 -10.80 2.26 -35.34
N ARG A 22 -10.56 3.57 -35.16
CA ARG A 22 -9.27 4.26 -35.43
C ARG A 22 -8.23 3.94 -34.33
N PRO A 23 -6.95 3.72 -34.66
CA PRO A 23 -5.88 3.57 -33.66
C PRO A 23 -5.79 4.78 -32.71
N SER A 24 -5.50 4.54 -31.42
CA SER A 24 -5.41 5.61 -30.41
C SER A 24 -4.21 6.54 -30.65
N VAL A 25 -4.34 7.80 -30.22
CA VAL A 25 -3.39 8.91 -30.45
C VAL A 25 -1.98 8.69 -29.87
N GLY A 26 -1.75 7.65 -29.07
CA GLY A 26 -0.38 7.26 -28.70
C GLY A 26 -0.12 5.77 -28.79
N ARG A 27 1.05 5.47 -29.35
CA ARG A 27 1.56 4.12 -29.58
C ARG A 27 2.02 3.48 -28.29
N ARG A 28 2.22 2.16 -28.32
CA ARG A 28 2.77 1.40 -27.20
C ARG A 28 4.12 1.95 -26.73
N GLU A 29 4.99 2.34 -27.65
CA GLU A 29 6.29 2.94 -27.35
C GLU A 29 6.18 4.29 -26.62
N HIS A 30 5.20 5.14 -26.99
CA HIS A 30 4.94 6.39 -26.27
C HIS A 30 4.48 6.08 -24.85
N ARG A 31 3.59 5.10 -24.68
CA ARG A 31 3.16 4.66 -23.35
C ARG A 31 4.31 4.06 -22.54
N GLN A 32 5.25 3.34 -23.15
CA GLN A 32 6.45 2.83 -22.48
C GLN A 32 7.32 3.98 -21.97
N ARG A 33 7.70 4.91 -22.86
CA ARG A 33 8.47 6.11 -22.50
C ARG A 33 7.80 6.91 -21.38
N PHE A 34 6.48 7.11 -21.50
CA PHE A 34 5.66 7.76 -20.48
C PHE A 34 5.82 7.09 -19.11
N TRP A 35 5.58 5.78 -19.01
CA TRP A 35 5.63 5.10 -17.72
C TRP A 35 7.05 4.95 -17.15
N VAL A 36 8.08 4.91 -18.00
CA VAL A 36 9.49 4.98 -17.58
C VAL A 36 9.78 6.35 -16.96
N ALA A 37 9.37 7.45 -17.61
CA ALA A 37 9.50 8.81 -17.08
C ALA A 37 8.74 9.00 -15.75
N ILE A 38 7.52 8.47 -15.66
CA ILE A 38 6.75 8.44 -14.41
C ILE A 38 7.51 7.72 -13.29
N ALA A 39 8.12 6.57 -13.59
CA ALA A 39 8.88 5.79 -12.61
C ALA A 39 10.13 6.55 -12.10
N GLN A 40 10.76 7.33 -12.98
CA GLN A 40 11.87 8.24 -12.64
C GLN A 40 11.44 9.47 -11.83
N GLY A 41 10.14 9.76 -11.79
CA GLY A 41 9.56 10.78 -10.93
C GLY A 41 9.00 12.01 -11.65
N LEU A 42 9.07 12.08 -12.98
CA LEU A 42 8.49 13.20 -13.74
C LEU A 42 6.99 13.30 -13.49
N SER A 43 6.41 14.51 -13.57
CA SER A 43 4.96 14.73 -13.48
C SER A 43 4.21 14.03 -14.63
N SER A 44 2.89 13.86 -14.54
CA SER A 44 2.13 13.27 -15.66
C SER A 44 2.10 14.14 -16.91
N GLU A 45 2.29 15.45 -16.75
CA GLU A 45 2.35 16.40 -17.84
C GLU A 45 3.71 16.32 -18.54
N ASP A 46 4.80 16.40 -17.76
CA ASP A 46 6.16 16.33 -18.29
C ASP A 46 6.48 14.96 -18.87
N ALA A 47 6.01 13.88 -18.23
CA ALA A 47 6.11 12.53 -18.80
C ALA A 47 5.33 12.41 -20.12
N GLY A 48 4.23 13.15 -20.28
CA GLY A 48 3.49 13.25 -21.55
C GLY A 48 4.36 13.89 -22.63
N ARG A 49 4.96 15.06 -22.34
CA ARG A 49 5.89 15.74 -23.27
C ARG A 49 7.09 14.85 -23.63
N ALA A 50 7.73 14.23 -22.64
CA ALA A 50 8.86 13.33 -22.84
C ALA A 50 8.50 12.08 -23.68
N ALA A 51 7.25 11.64 -23.63
CA ALA A 51 6.73 10.55 -24.43
C ALA A 51 6.33 10.96 -25.86
N GLY A 52 6.41 12.24 -26.22
CA GLY A 52 5.99 12.77 -27.51
C GLY A 52 4.47 12.86 -27.68
N VAL A 53 3.73 13.07 -26.58
CA VAL A 53 2.27 13.29 -26.61
C VAL A 53 1.90 14.55 -25.84
N SER A 54 0.68 15.07 -26.04
CA SER A 54 0.25 16.26 -25.31
C SER A 54 0.16 15.99 -23.80
N PRO A 55 0.40 17.00 -22.94
CA PRO A 55 0.25 16.89 -21.48
C PRO A 55 -1.11 16.31 -21.05
N VAL A 56 -2.18 16.70 -21.74
CA VAL A 56 -3.55 16.22 -21.49
C VAL A 56 -3.65 14.71 -21.71
N VAL A 57 -3.01 14.17 -22.75
CA VAL A 57 -2.96 12.72 -23.02
C VAL A 57 -2.15 12.00 -21.93
N GLY A 58 -1.02 12.57 -21.50
CA GLY A 58 -0.22 12.04 -20.38
C GLY A 58 -1.02 11.95 -19.08
N CYS A 59 -1.72 13.03 -18.70
CA CYS A 59 -2.62 13.06 -17.55
C CYS A 59 -3.75 12.01 -17.66
N ARG A 60 -4.32 11.83 -18.85
CA ARG A 60 -5.35 10.81 -19.11
C ARG A 60 -4.79 9.41 -18.92
N TRP A 61 -3.63 9.09 -19.50
CA TRP A 61 -2.97 7.78 -19.35
C TRP A 61 -2.64 7.46 -17.90
N PHE A 62 -2.17 8.45 -17.14
CA PHE A 62 -1.91 8.27 -15.71
C PHE A 62 -3.17 7.87 -14.94
N ARG A 63 -4.30 8.56 -15.20
CA ARG A 63 -5.59 8.29 -14.53
C ARG A 63 -6.20 6.96 -14.96
N GLU A 64 -6.16 6.62 -16.25
CA GLU A 64 -6.63 5.33 -16.78
C GLU A 64 -5.86 4.15 -16.18
N GLY A 65 -4.54 4.30 -16.01
CA GLY A 65 -3.68 3.30 -15.41
C GLY A 65 -3.70 3.29 -13.87
N GLY A 66 -4.51 4.13 -13.22
CA GLY A 66 -4.51 4.21 -11.75
C GLY A 66 -3.19 4.70 -11.14
N GLY A 67 -2.35 5.38 -11.92
CA GLY A 67 -0.98 5.72 -11.56
C GLY A 67 0.03 4.58 -11.74
N MET A 68 -0.31 3.53 -12.48
CA MET A 68 0.55 2.37 -12.76
C MET A 68 0.53 1.95 -14.23
N PRO A 69 1.63 1.35 -14.73
CA PRO A 69 1.63 0.75 -16.05
C PRO A 69 0.71 -0.49 -16.08
N SER A 70 -0.16 -0.58 -17.07
CA SER A 70 -1.06 -1.73 -17.27
C SER A 70 -0.41 -2.89 -18.05
N PHE A 71 0.81 -2.70 -18.56
CA PHE A 71 1.57 -3.63 -19.39
C PHE A 71 3.07 -3.60 -19.02
N ARG A 72 3.84 -4.61 -19.45
CA ARG A 72 5.29 -4.66 -19.18
C ARG A 72 6.03 -3.56 -19.93
N LEU A 73 6.89 -2.84 -19.21
CA LEU A 73 7.71 -1.75 -19.74
C LEU A 73 8.91 -2.24 -20.55
N ALA A 74 9.26 -3.53 -20.47
CA ALA A 74 10.35 -4.10 -21.24
C ALA A 74 10.21 -3.78 -22.73
N THR A 75 11.31 -3.34 -23.32
CA THR A 75 11.44 -3.07 -24.76
C THR A 75 11.04 -4.31 -25.54
N LEU A 76 10.36 -4.12 -26.68
CA LEU A 76 10.07 -5.22 -27.58
C LEU A 76 11.38 -5.89 -28.00
N ALA A 77 11.54 -7.17 -27.67
CA ALA A 77 12.72 -7.94 -28.08
C ALA A 77 12.86 -7.90 -29.61
N GLY A 78 14.10 -7.94 -30.11
CA GLY A 78 14.42 -7.89 -31.54
C GLY A 78 13.76 -8.97 -32.40
N ARG A 79 13.02 -9.91 -31.82
CA ARG A 79 12.13 -10.85 -32.52
C ARG A 79 10.97 -10.17 -33.25
N TYR A 80 10.47 -9.04 -32.77
CA TYR A 80 9.29 -8.36 -33.34
C TYR A 80 9.71 -7.13 -34.15
N LEU A 81 9.06 -6.90 -35.30
CA LEU A 81 9.21 -5.65 -36.03
C LEU A 81 8.73 -4.48 -35.15
N SER A 82 9.51 -3.41 -35.11
CA SER A 82 9.18 -2.09 -34.56
C SER A 82 8.20 -1.36 -35.48
N PHE A 83 7.67 -0.23 -35.03
CA PHE A 83 6.84 0.61 -35.89
C PHE A 83 7.64 1.22 -37.04
N ALA A 84 8.85 1.71 -36.78
CA ALA A 84 9.74 2.26 -37.81
C ALA A 84 10.06 1.23 -38.91
N GLU A 85 10.35 -0.01 -38.53
CA GLU A 85 10.54 -1.10 -39.51
C GLU A 85 9.24 -1.37 -40.30
N ARG A 86 8.06 -1.25 -39.69
CA ARG A 86 6.79 -1.39 -40.42
C ARG A 86 6.53 -0.24 -41.39
N GLU A 87 6.97 0.97 -41.08
CA GLU A 87 6.92 2.12 -41.99
C GLU A 87 7.84 1.89 -43.19
N GLU A 88 9.07 1.45 -42.95
CA GLU A 88 10.02 1.12 -44.01
C GLU A 88 9.51 -0.06 -44.88
N VAL A 89 8.92 -1.10 -44.27
CA VAL A 89 8.22 -2.16 -45.03
C VAL A 89 7.12 -1.59 -45.91
N ALA A 90 6.35 -0.60 -45.43
CA ALA A 90 5.28 -0.01 -46.22
C ALA A 90 5.82 0.78 -47.43
N ILE A 91 6.88 1.58 -47.23
CA ILE A 91 7.52 2.36 -48.30
C ILE A 91 8.14 1.42 -49.34
N LEU A 92 8.98 0.47 -48.92
CA LEU A 92 9.65 -0.45 -49.84
C LEU A 92 8.66 -1.37 -50.57
N HIS A 93 7.57 -1.75 -49.91
CA HIS A 93 6.50 -2.52 -50.54
C HIS A 93 5.73 -1.69 -51.58
N ALA A 94 5.48 -0.40 -51.31
CA ALA A 94 4.87 0.53 -52.27
C ALA A 94 5.78 0.77 -53.49
N GLN A 95 7.10 0.78 -53.29
CA GLN A 95 8.12 0.78 -54.35
C GLN A 95 8.23 -0.56 -55.10
N ARG A 96 7.38 -1.54 -54.80
CA ARG A 96 7.33 -2.88 -55.43
C ARG A 96 8.59 -3.73 -55.23
N LEU A 97 9.39 -3.47 -54.19
CA LEU A 97 10.50 -4.36 -53.87
C LEU A 97 10.00 -5.74 -53.41
N GLY A 98 10.70 -6.79 -53.84
CA GLY A 98 10.41 -8.16 -53.41
C GLY A 98 10.72 -8.41 -51.94
N VAL A 99 10.02 -9.37 -51.33
CA VAL A 99 10.15 -9.71 -49.89
C VAL A 99 11.60 -9.95 -49.45
N ARG A 100 12.41 -10.65 -50.26
CA ARG A 100 13.82 -10.93 -49.96
C ARG A 100 14.69 -9.67 -49.98
N ALA A 101 14.38 -8.69 -50.83
CA ALA A 101 15.09 -7.41 -50.90
C ALA A 101 14.76 -6.53 -49.68
N ILE A 102 13.48 -6.42 -49.33
CA ILE A 102 13.02 -5.74 -48.11
C ILE A 102 13.69 -6.36 -46.87
N ALA A 103 13.73 -7.68 -46.81
CA ALA A 103 14.35 -8.42 -45.71
C ALA A 103 15.84 -8.12 -45.54
N ARG A 104 16.62 -8.09 -46.64
CA ARG A 104 18.04 -7.70 -46.62
C ARG A 104 18.24 -6.27 -46.13
N ARG A 105 17.45 -5.32 -46.65
CA ARG A 105 17.55 -3.90 -46.30
C ARG A 105 17.25 -3.63 -44.82
N LEU A 106 16.32 -4.39 -44.25
CA LEU A 106 15.96 -4.31 -42.82
C LEU A 106 16.79 -5.25 -41.92
N GLN A 107 17.73 -6.02 -42.48
CA GLN A 107 18.47 -7.07 -41.76
C GLN A 107 17.54 -8.05 -41.01
N ARG A 108 16.42 -8.42 -41.63
CA ARG A 108 15.43 -9.36 -41.08
C ARG A 108 15.32 -10.62 -41.93
N SER A 109 14.75 -11.68 -41.36
CA SER A 109 14.45 -12.87 -42.16
C SER A 109 13.34 -12.58 -43.18
N ALA A 110 13.46 -13.11 -44.39
CA ALA A 110 12.43 -13.01 -45.42
C ALA A 110 11.08 -13.59 -44.95
N SER A 111 11.13 -14.62 -44.10
CA SER A 111 9.93 -15.21 -43.49
C SER A 111 9.18 -14.22 -42.58
N THR A 112 9.89 -13.29 -41.91
CA THR A 112 9.27 -12.26 -41.05
C THR A 112 8.50 -11.27 -41.89
N ILE A 113 9.14 -10.74 -42.94
CA ILE A 113 8.52 -9.76 -43.86
C ILE A 113 7.34 -10.39 -44.60
N SER A 114 7.50 -11.61 -45.13
CA SER A 114 6.41 -12.35 -45.79
C SER A 114 5.21 -12.51 -44.87
N ARG A 115 5.43 -12.95 -43.62
CA ARG A 115 4.35 -13.15 -42.64
C ARG A 115 3.70 -11.83 -42.21
N GLU A 116 4.46 -10.75 -42.08
CA GLU A 116 3.94 -9.42 -41.74
C GLU A 116 2.99 -8.91 -42.83
N LEU A 117 3.46 -8.85 -44.08
CA LEU A 117 2.65 -8.42 -45.24
C LEU A 117 1.42 -9.31 -45.40
N ARG A 118 1.61 -10.63 -45.30
CA ARG A 118 0.51 -11.61 -45.41
C ARG A 118 -0.57 -11.38 -44.35
N ARG A 119 -0.18 -11.14 -43.09
CA ARG A 119 -1.13 -11.05 -41.97
C ARG A 119 -1.79 -9.69 -41.80
N ASN A 120 -1.18 -8.62 -42.34
CA ASN A 120 -1.58 -7.24 -42.05
C ASN A 120 -1.94 -6.40 -43.30
N ALA A 121 -1.87 -6.97 -44.51
CA ALA A 121 -2.46 -6.33 -45.69
C ALA A 121 -3.99 -6.17 -45.48
N ALA A 122 -4.45 -4.93 -45.54
CA ALA A 122 -5.85 -4.54 -45.35
C ALA A 122 -6.75 -5.22 -46.40
N THR A 123 -8.01 -5.45 -46.08
CA THR A 123 -9.07 -5.88 -47.03
C THR A 123 -10.27 -4.94 -47.05
N ARG A 124 -10.17 -3.78 -46.35
CA ARG A 124 -11.31 -2.87 -46.10
C ARG A 124 -11.85 -2.19 -47.37
N SER A 125 -10.97 -1.82 -48.30
CA SER A 125 -11.30 -1.18 -49.57
C SER A 125 -11.42 -2.18 -50.73
N GLY A 126 -11.42 -3.49 -50.47
CA GLY A 126 -11.43 -4.53 -51.51
C GLY A 126 -10.06 -4.82 -52.16
N GLY A 127 -9.01 -4.06 -51.81
CA GLY A 127 -7.61 -4.28 -52.20
C GLY A 127 -6.71 -4.73 -51.03
N LEU A 128 -5.57 -5.36 -51.33
CA LEU A 128 -4.58 -5.89 -50.37
C LEU A 128 -3.53 -4.84 -49.94
N GLU A 129 -3.96 -3.64 -49.56
CA GLU A 129 -3.04 -2.55 -49.20
C GLU A 129 -2.39 -2.77 -47.84
N TYR A 130 -1.06 -2.73 -47.76
CA TYR A 130 -0.35 -2.75 -46.48
C TYR A 130 -0.20 -1.33 -45.92
N ARG A 131 -0.68 -1.10 -44.68
CA ARG A 131 -0.50 0.15 -43.94
C ARG A 131 0.18 -0.11 -42.60
N ALA A 132 1.31 0.54 -42.35
CA ALA A 132 2.12 0.36 -41.14
C ALA A 132 1.33 0.60 -39.84
N THR A 133 0.48 1.63 -39.82
CA THR A 133 -0.34 2.00 -38.66
C THR A 133 -1.38 0.92 -38.29
N ALA A 134 -2.05 0.35 -39.29
CA ALA A 134 -2.99 -0.76 -39.09
C ALA A 134 -2.27 -2.04 -38.66
N ALA A 135 -1.14 -2.35 -39.32
CA ALA A 135 -0.31 -3.51 -39.00
C ALA A 135 0.20 -3.47 -37.55
N GLN A 136 0.68 -2.31 -37.10
CA GLN A 136 1.11 -2.08 -35.73
C GLN A 136 -0.04 -2.25 -34.73
N TRP A 137 -1.20 -1.67 -35.02
CA TRP A 137 -2.36 -1.78 -34.13
C TRP A 137 -2.85 -3.23 -33.97
N HIS A 138 -2.89 -4.01 -35.06
CA HIS A 138 -3.20 -5.44 -34.99
C HIS A 138 -2.13 -6.23 -34.24
N ALA A 139 -0.85 -5.90 -34.40
CA ALA A 139 0.24 -6.49 -33.63
C ALA A 139 0.09 -6.21 -32.13
N ASP A 140 -0.16 -4.95 -31.74
CA ASP A 140 -0.38 -4.55 -30.34
C ASP A 140 -1.62 -5.23 -29.75
N ARG A 141 -2.72 -5.33 -30.50
CA ARG A 141 -3.94 -6.03 -30.06
C ARG A 141 -3.67 -7.52 -29.80
N ARG A 142 -3.00 -8.21 -30.72
CA ARG A 142 -2.63 -9.63 -30.56
C ARG A 142 -1.65 -9.85 -29.41
N ALA A 143 -0.79 -8.87 -29.13
CA ALA A 143 0.15 -8.93 -28.01
C ALA A 143 -0.52 -8.78 -26.64
N ARG A 144 -1.73 -8.21 -26.54
CA ARG A 144 -2.41 -7.98 -25.25
C ARG A 144 -2.70 -9.25 -24.47
N ARG A 145 -2.92 -10.40 -25.15
CA ARG A 145 -3.22 -11.73 -24.58
C ARG A 145 -3.82 -11.65 -23.16
N PRO A 146 -5.03 -11.09 -23.02
CA PRO A 146 -5.61 -10.82 -21.71
C PRO A 146 -5.78 -12.15 -20.96
N LYS A 147 -5.28 -12.20 -19.73
CA LYS A 147 -5.52 -13.31 -18.80
C LYS A 147 -6.53 -12.84 -17.77
N VAL A 148 -7.44 -13.74 -17.37
CA VAL A 148 -8.33 -13.49 -16.24
C VAL A 148 -7.46 -13.23 -15.01
N ALA A 149 -7.77 -12.15 -14.27
CA ALA A 149 -7.02 -11.81 -13.08
C ALA A 149 -7.27 -12.88 -11.99
N LYS A 150 -6.22 -13.23 -11.23
CA LYS A 150 -6.32 -14.29 -10.22
C LYS A 150 -7.41 -14.02 -9.17
N LEU A 151 -7.58 -12.76 -8.76
CA LEU A 151 -8.64 -12.33 -7.85
C LEU A 151 -10.05 -12.43 -8.45
N THR A 152 -10.18 -12.43 -9.78
CA THR A 152 -11.47 -12.66 -10.44
C THR A 152 -11.80 -14.16 -10.48
N ALA A 153 -10.78 -15.00 -10.70
CA ALA A 153 -10.97 -16.45 -10.84
C ALA A 153 -11.04 -17.19 -9.50
N ASN A 154 -10.41 -16.69 -8.43
CA ASN A 154 -10.41 -17.32 -7.11
C ASN A 154 -11.16 -16.43 -6.10
N ASP A 155 -12.34 -16.91 -5.70
CA ASP A 155 -13.27 -16.22 -4.81
C ASP A 155 -12.81 -16.20 -3.36
N GLU A 156 -12.18 -17.28 -2.89
CA GLU A 156 -11.63 -17.39 -1.54
C GLU A 156 -10.47 -16.40 -1.34
N LEU A 157 -9.52 -16.38 -2.28
CA LEU A 157 -8.43 -15.41 -2.29
C LEU A 157 -8.95 -13.98 -2.33
N ARG A 158 -10.00 -13.72 -3.13
CA ARG A 158 -10.63 -12.40 -3.18
C ARG A 158 -11.25 -12.04 -1.83
N ARG A 159 -12.01 -12.94 -1.21
CA ARG A 159 -12.63 -12.73 0.11
C ARG A 159 -11.57 -12.43 1.17
N TYR A 160 -10.50 -13.23 1.23
CA TYR A 160 -9.38 -13.01 2.16
C TYR A 160 -8.77 -11.62 1.98
N VAL A 161 -8.47 -11.21 0.73
CA VAL A 161 -7.92 -9.88 0.46
C VAL A 161 -8.90 -8.78 0.87
N GLN A 162 -10.19 -8.94 0.61
CA GLN A 162 -11.22 -7.97 0.99
C GLN A 162 -11.33 -7.83 2.51
N GLU A 163 -11.35 -8.94 3.24
CA GLU A 163 -11.45 -8.98 4.69
C GLU A 163 -10.21 -8.36 5.37
N ARG A 164 -9.00 -8.65 4.87
CA ARG A 164 -7.78 -8.04 5.42
C ARG A 164 -7.62 -6.55 5.07
N LEU A 165 -8.24 -6.08 3.98
CA LEU A 165 -8.26 -4.65 3.62
C LEU A 165 -9.34 -3.88 4.38
N ALA A 166 -10.56 -4.40 4.37
CA ALA A 166 -11.80 -3.68 4.67
C ALA A 166 -12.69 -4.38 5.72
N GLY A 167 -12.17 -5.43 6.38
CA GLY A 167 -12.89 -6.17 7.40
C GLY A 167 -13.28 -5.28 8.56
N THR A 168 -14.50 -5.50 9.06
CA THR A 168 -15.06 -4.79 10.21
C THR A 168 -14.25 -5.10 11.45
N LEU A 169 -14.13 -4.13 12.35
CA LEU A 169 -13.49 -4.37 13.63
C LEU A 169 -14.49 -5.00 14.59
N THR A 170 -14.05 -6.03 15.30
CA THR A 170 -14.85 -6.74 16.30
C THR A 170 -14.23 -6.50 17.68
N SER A 171 -15.09 -6.39 18.69
CA SER A 171 -14.70 -6.47 20.10
C SER A 171 -14.27 -7.89 20.45
N ASP A 172 -13.75 -8.08 21.66
CA ASP A 172 -13.35 -9.39 22.19
C ASP A 172 -14.56 -10.36 22.28
N ASP A 173 -15.76 -9.83 22.54
CA ASP A 173 -17.02 -10.59 22.54
C ASP A 173 -17.58 -10.88 21.13
N GLY A 174 -16.81 -10.61 20.07
CA GLY A 174 -17.21 -10.80 18.67
C GLY A 174 -18.17 -9.75 18.11
N THR A 175 -18.66 -8.82 18.94
CA THR A 175 -19.56 -7.75 18.49
C THR A 175 -18.85 -6.77 17.55
N SER A 176 -19.48 -6.45 16.42
CA SER A 176 -18.97 -5.46 15.46
C SER A 176 -18.98 -4.05 16.05
N VAL A 177 -17.81 -3.41 16.13
CA VAL A 177 -17.68 -2.03 16.61
C VAL A 177 -17.58 -1.08 15.42
N PRO A 178 -18.64 -0.30 15.11
CA PRO A 178 -18.63 0.60 13.99
C PRO A 178 -17.72 1.80 14.25
N GLY A 179 -16.85 2.10 13.29
CA GLY A 179 -16.10 3.36 13.28
C GLY A 179 -16.92 4.54 12.76
N PRO A 180 -16.28 5.71 12.57
CA PRO A 180 -16.94 6.89 12.00
C PRO A 180 -17.59 6.61 10.64
N LYS A 181 -18.84 7.06 10.46
CA LYS A 181 -19.57 6.98 9.19
C LYS A 181 -18.99 7.98 8.19
N VAL A 182 -18.21 7.47 7.22
CA VAL A 182 -17.56 8.31 6.21
C VAL A 182 -18.03 7.93 4.81
N ARG A 183 -18.52 8.90 4.03
CA ARG A 183 -18.86 8.70 2.62
C ARG A 183 -17.61 8.72 1.74
N TRP A 184 -17.44 7.72 0.89
CA TRP A 184 -16.38 7.71 -0.11
C TRP A 184 -16.75 8.65 -1.28
N LYS A 185 -15.88 9.63 -1.58
CA LYS A 185 -16.10 10.66 -2.63
C LYS A 185 -15.21 10.46 -3.86
N SER A 186 -14.74 9.24 -4.12
CA SER A 186 -13.82 8.91 -5.23
C SER A 186 -12.49 9.69 -5.25
N ARG A 187 -12.16 10.37 -4.15
CA ARG A 187 -10.95 11.18 -3.95
C ARG A 187 -10.35 10.86 -2.58
N ARG A 188 -9.07 11.18 -2.40
CA ARG A 188 -8.39 11.05 -1.11
C ARG A 188 -9.12 11.93 -0.08
N GLN A 189 -9.40 11.39 1.11
CA GLN A 189 -9.91 12.20 2.20
C GLN A 189 -8.88 13.24 2.63
N GLY A 190 -9.37 14.42 3.02
CA GLY A 190 -8.52 15.52 3.46
C GLY A 190 -7.69 15.14 4.70
N PRO A 191 -6.56 15.83 4.93
CA PRO A 191 -5.88 15.72 6.21
C PRO A 191 -6.86 16.13 7.32
N ARG A 192 -6.81 15.46 8.48
CA ARG A 192 -7.66 15.76 9.66
C ARG A 192 -9.16 15.44 9.50
N LYS A 193 -9.52 14.55 8.57
CA LYS A 193 -10.89 14.04 8.43
C LYS A 193 -10.95 12.58 8.84
N ASP A 194 -12.09 12.21 9.42
CA ASP A 194 -12.38 10.84 9.80
C ASP A 194 -12.30 9.89 8.61
N ARG A 195 -11.94 8.65 8.93
CA ARG A 195 -11.83 7.56 7.99
C ARG A 195 -12.63 6.39 8.53
N ARG A 196 -13.14 5.55 7.62
CA ARG A 196 -13.77 4.29 8.00
C ARG A 196 -12.73 3.43 8.70
N TRP A 197 -13.10 2.89 9.85
CA TRP A 197 -12.30 1.87 10.50
C TRP A 197 -12.42 0.54 9.74
N ALA A 198 -11.32 -0.17 9.70
CA ALA A 198 -11.21 -1.52 9.17
C ALA A 198 -9.90 -2.15 9.65
N THR A 199 -9.74 -3.45 9.42
CA THR A 199 -8.46 -4.19 9.56
C THR A 199 -7.30 -3.45 8.88
N SER A 200 -7.54 -2.85 7.71
CA SER A 200 -6.66 -1.89 7.04
C SER A 200 -5.26 -2.43 6.72
N TRP A 201 -5.08 -3.72 6.48
CA TRP A 201 -3.78 -4.29 6.13
C TRP A 201 -3.26 -3.70 4.81
N SER A 202 -1.94 -3.59 4.66
CA SER A 202 -1.35 -3.16 3.40
C SER A 202 -1.34 -4.33 2.41
N PRO A 203 -1.38 -4.07 1.10
CA PRO A 203 -1.20 -5.11 0.09
C PRO A 203 0.07 -5.97 0.30
N GLU A 204 1.15 -5.36 0.78
CA GLU A 204 2.40 -6.09 1.11
C GLU A 204 2.21 -7.03 2.31
N GLN A 205 1.51 -6.58 3.35
CA GLN A 205 1.17 -7.41 4.50
C GLN A 205 0.32 -8.61 4.10
N ILE A 206 -0.71 -8.38 3.29
CA ILE A 206 -1.62 -9.44 2.81
C ILE A 206 -0.86 -10.47 1.97
N ALA A 207 -0.06 -10.01 0.99
CA ALA A 207 0.68 -10.90 0.10
C ALA A 207 1.67 -11.82 0.82
N ASN A 208 2.36 -11.31 1.85
CA ASN A 208 3.29 -12.13 2.63
C ASN A 208 2.55 -13.01 3.64
N ARG A 209 1.44 -12.54 4.20
CA ARG A 209 0.66 -13.33 5.15
C ARG A 209 -0.02 -14.55 4.51
N LEU A 210 -0.45 -14.44 3.25
CA LEU A 210 -1.03 -15.57 2.51
C LEU A 210 -0.13 -16.83 2.50
N GLN A 211 1.19 -16.67 2.56
CA GLN A 211 2.13 -17.81 2.60
C GLN A 211 2.17 -18.48 3.98
N VAL A 212 1.91 -17.71 5.04
CA VAL A 212 1.89 -18.17 6.42
C VAL A 212 0.56 -18.84 6.74
N ASP A 213 -0.55 -18.21 6.34
CA ASP A 213 -1.90 -18.74 6.63
C ASP A 213 -2.25 -19.94 5.75
N PHE A 214 -1.69 -20.03 4.54
CA PHE A 214 -1.96 -21.10 3.57
C PHE A 214 -0.66 -21.71 3.04
N PRO A 215 0.16 -22.38 3.87
CA PRO A 215 1.50 -22.84 3.48
C PRO A 215 1.47 -23.87 2.35
N ALA A 216 0.47 -24.76 2.33
CA ALA A 216 0.34 -25.81 1.32
C ALA A 216 -0.44 -25.39 0.06
N ASP A 217 -1.22 -24.30 0.10
CA ASP A 217 -2.07 -23.90 -1.03
C ASP A 217 -1.42 -22.85 -1.95
N ALA A 218 -0.92 -23.30 -3.11
CA ALA A 218 -0.38 -22.44 -4.15
C ALA A 218 -1.44 -21.51 -4.79
N SER A 219 -2.72 -21.90 -4.75
CA SER A 219 -3.84 -21.09 -5.22
C SER A 219 -3.95 -19.78 -4.44
N MET A 220 -3.53 -19.76 -3.18
CA MET A 220 -3.55 -18.58 -2.31
C MET A 220 -2.34 -17.65 -2.48
N ARG A 221 -1.44 -17.90 -3.44
CA ARG A 221 -0.29 -17.02 -3.70
C ARG A 221 -0.66 -15.80 -4.53
N LEU A 222 -0.41 -14.61 -4.02
CA LEU A 222 -0.68 -13.36 -4.75
C LEU A 222 0.38 -12.30 -4.46
N SER A 223 0.92 -11.67 -5.49
CA SER A 223 1.82 -10.52 -5.30
C SER A 223 1.06 -9.29 -4.81
N HIS A 224 1.69 -8.49 -3.96
CA HIS A 224 1.11 -7.22 -3.51
C HIS A 224 0.88 -6.23 -4.66
N GLU A 225 1.67 -6.34 -5.74
CA GLU A 225 1.48 -5.55 -6.96
C GLU A 225 0.18 -5.92 -7.68
N ALA A 226 -0.22 -7.19 -7.67
CA ALA A 226 -1.50 -7.62 -8.22
C ALA A 226 -2.69 -7.07 -7.42
N ILE A 227 -2.58 -7.00 -6.10
CA ILE A 227 -3.58 -6.35 -5.23
C ILE A 227 -3.65 -4.85 -5.55
N TYR A 228 -2.51 -4.16 -5.67
CA TYR A 228 -2.51 -2.76 -6.09
C TYR A 228 -3.15 -2.55 -7.47
N GLN A 229 -2.85 -3.42 -8.45
CA GLN A 229 -3.46 -3.38 -9.78
C GLN A 229 -4.97 -3.54 -9.72
N ALA A 230 -5.49 -4.47 -8.92
CA ALA A 230 -6.93 -4.64 -8.73
C ALA A 230 -7.59 -3.41 -8.06
N LEU A 231 -6.89 -2.72 -7.15
CA LEU A 231 -7.41 -1.52 -6.48
C LEU A 231 -7.40 -0.27 -7.36
N TYR A 232 -6.33 -0.08 -8.15
CA TYR A 232 -6.07 1.16 -8.86
C TYR A 232 -6.45 1.14 -10.33
N VAL A 233 -6.45 -0.02 -10.99
CA VAL A 233 -6.73 -0.16 -12.43
C VAL A 233 -8.16 -0.68 -12.60
N PRO A 234 -9.14 0.17 -12.96
CA PRO A 234 -10.55 -0.24 -13.00
C PRO A 234 -10.81 -1.43 -13.95
N SER A 235 -10.07 -1.49 -15.06
CA SER A 235 -10.21 -2.56 -16.06
C SER A 235 -9.68 -3.92 -15.63
N ARG A 236 -8.91 -4.01 -14.53
CA ARG A 236 -8.45 -5.29 -13.96
C ARG A 236 -9.51 -5.95 -13.07
N GLY A 237 -10.50 -5.19 -12.61
CA GLY A 237 -11.63 -5.68 -11.82
C GLY A 237 -11.24 -6.32 -10.48
N ALA A 238 -12.17 -7.12 -9.94
CA ALA A 238 -12.08 -7.91 -8.71
C ALA A 238 -12.17 -7.17 -7.36
N LEU A 239 -11.75 -5.91 -7.25
CA LEU A 239 -11.89 -5.13 -6.02
C LEU A 239 -12.62 -3.81 -6.27
N ARG A 240 -13.46 -3.40 -5.32
CA ARG A 240 -14.13 -2.11 -5.37
C ARG A 240 -13.11 -1.00 -5.15
N ARG A 241 -13.17 0.06 -5.96
CA ARG A 241 -12.24 1.20 -5.89
C ARG A 241 -12.27 1.92 -4.53
N GLU A 242 -13.39 1.84 -3.82
CA GLU A 242 -13.53 2.38 -2.47
C GLU A 242 -12.55 1.78 -1.46
N PHE A 243 -12.04 0.57 -1.69
CA PHE A 243 -11.07 -0.07 -0.80
C PHE A 243 -9.73 0.66 -0.76
N THR A 244 -9.43 1.54 -1.73
CA THR A 244 -8.29 2.46 -1.66
C THR A 244 -8.35 3.38 -0.43
N SER A 245 -9.54 3.62 0.12
CA SER A 245 -9.72 4.43 1.34
C SER A 245 -9.23 3.76 2.62
N TYR A 246 -9.04 2.43 2.62
CA TYR A 246 -8.46 1.68 3.74
C TYR A 246 -6.92 1.57 3.68
N LEU A 247 -6.31 1.93 2.55
CA LEU A 247 -4.85 2.02 2.45
C LEU A 247 -4.30 3.17 3.29
N ARG A 248 -3.11 3.03 3.89
CA ARG A 248 -2.51 4.04 4.79
C ARG A 248 -2.64 5.49 4.32
N THR A 249 -2.35 5.76 3.04
CA THR A 249 -2.40 7.13 2.49
C THR A 249 -3.79 7.55 1.98
N GLY A 250 -4.71 6.61 1.79
CA GLY A 250 -6.05 6.84 1.24
C GLY A 250 -6.06 7.34 -0.20
N ARG A 251 -4.93 7.25 -0.91
CA ARG A 251 -4.78 7.77 -2.28
C ARG A 251 -5.56 6.90 -3.25
N THR A 252 -6.25 7.54 -4.20
CA THR A 252 -7.05 6.87 -5.25
C THR A 252 -6.26 6.60 -6.54
N LEU A 253 -5.02 7.09 -6.61
CA LEU A 253 -4.02 6.81 -7.64
C LEU A 253 -2.69 6.49 -6.97
N ARG A 254 -1.92 5.58 -7.55
CA ARG A 254 -0.56 5.32 -7.08
C ARG A 254 0.35 6.48 -7.47
N VAL A 255 1.29 6.80 -6.57
CA VAL A 255 2.31 7.83 -6.81
C VAL A 255 3.68 7.14 -6.88
N PRO A 256 4.53 7.46 -7.86
CA PRO A 256 5.88 6.91 -7.96
C PRO A 256 6.70 7.18 -6.70
N ARG A 257 7.52 6.19 -6.30
CA ARG A 257 8.42 6.31 -5.14
C ARG A 257 9.44 7.43 -5.33
N ALA A 258 9.96 7.63 -6.55
CA ALA A 258 10.93 8.67 -6.88
C ALA A 258 10.42 10.08 -6.54
N ARG A 259 9.16 10.41 -6.87
CA ARG A 259 8.53 11.69 -6.47
C ARG A 259 8.50 11.92 -4.96
N THR A 260 8.44 10.84 -4.17
CA THR A 260 8.43 10.93 -2.71
C THR A 260 9.85 11.18 -2.16
N ARG A 261 10.90 10.76 -2.88
CA ARG A 261 12.31 10.98 -2.49
C ARG A 261 12.80 12.39 -2.82
N VAL A 262 12.29 13.02 -3.87
CA VAL A 262 12.67 14.39 -4.29
C VAL A 262 12.24 15.46 -3.26
N HIS A 263 11.27 15.16 -2.38
CA HIS A 263 10.78 16.09 -1.34
C HIS A 263 11.20 15.74 0.10
N GLY A 264 12.26 14.94 0.29
CA GLY A 264 12.78 14.66 1.64
C GLY A 264 13.97 15.54 1.98
N LYS A 265 13.79 16.55 2.84
CA LYS A 265 14.91 17.10 3.62
C LYS A 265 15.52 15.93 4.41
N LYS A 266 16.75 15.55 4.09
CA LYS A 266 17.54 14.62 4.90
C LYS A 266 18.04 15.41 6.12
N PHE A 267 17.30 15.36 7.21
CA PHE A 267 17.88 15.68 8.52
C PHE A 267 17.96 14.38 9.32
N VAL A 268 19.12 13.75 9.24
CA VAL A 268 19.61 12.83 10.28
C VAL A 268 21.07 13.22 10.48
N SER A 269 21.34 13.95 11.55
CA SER A 269 22.71 14.20 12.01
C SER A 269 23.32 12.87 12.51
N PRO A 270 24.59 12.55 12.21
CA PRO A 270 25.22 11.27 12.59
C PRO A 270 25.57 11.15 14.08
N GLU A 271 25.40 12.21 14.86
CA GLU A 271 25.97 12.32 16.20
C GLU A 271 24.86 12.41 17.25
N SER A 272 24.54 11.31 17.92
CA SER A 272 23.83 11.29 19.21
C SER A 272 23.85 9.88 19.81
N LYS A 273 24.92 9.55 20.55
CA LYS A 273 25.06 8.28 21.28
C LYS A 273 24.23 8.28 22.56
N LEU A 274 23.56 7.15 22.82
CA LEU A 274 22.57 6.93 23.87
C LEU A 274 23.24 6.18 25.04
N ASN A 275 24.00 6.89 25.88
CA ASN A 275 25.00 6.30 26.80
C ASN A 275 24.49 5.80 28.17
N ARG A 276 23.19 5.63 28.41
CA ARG A 276 22.67 5.23 29.75
C ARG A 276 21.70 4.04 29.78
N ARG A 277 21.49 3.33 28.68
CA ARG A 277 20.65 2.11 28.66
C ARG A 277 21.53 0.86 28.68
N PRO A 278 21.10 -0.24 29.33
CA PRO A 278 21.70 -1.55 29.10
C PRO A 278 21.62 -1.90 27.61
N SER A 279 22.67 -2.49 27.05
CA SER A 279 22.79 -2.88 25.64
C SER A 279 21.63 -3.79 25.18
N GLU A 280 21.12 -4.62 26.08
CA GLU A 280 19.99 -5.54 25.88
C GLU A 280 18.71 -4.86 25.36
N VAL A 281 18.47 -3.58 25.74
CA VAL A 281 17.27 -2.81 25.35
C VAL A 281 17.36 -2.28 23.91
N THR A 282 18.58 -2.03 23.43
CA THR A 282 18.85 -1.53 22.07
C THR A 282 18.65 -2.64 21.05
N ASP A 283 19.02 -3.87 21.42
CA ASP A 283 18.94 -5.06 20.59
C ASP A 283 17.50 -5.55 20.34
N ARG A 284 16.52 -5.11 21.15
CA ARG A 284 15.08 -5.46 21.00
C ARG A 284 14.83 -6.98 20.98
N LYS A 285 15.67 -7.73 21.70
CA LYS A 285 15.62 -9.21 21.79
C LYS A 285 14.82 -9.69 22.99
N VAL A 286 14.82 -8.91 24.07
CA VAL A 286 14.19 -9.27 25.33
C VAL A 286 12.82 -8.61 25.43
N PRO A 287 11.73 -9.37 25.68
CA PRO A 287 10.41 -8.78 25.85
C PRO A 287 10.26 -8.07 27.20
N GLY A 288 9.31 -7.16 27.28
CA GLY A 288 8.97 -6.42 28.51
C GLY A 288 9.56 -5.02 28.62
N HIS A 289 10.10 -4.51 27.51
CA HIS A 289 10.56 -3.13 27.40
C HIS A 289 9.56 -2.32 26.59
N TRP A 290 8.99 -1.28 27.17
CA TRP A 290 7.91 -0.50 26.57
C TRP A 290 8.38 0.90 26.15
N GLU A 291 7.87 1.39 25.03
CA GLU A 291 7.95 2.80 24.64
C GLU A 291 6.57 3.45 24.82
N GLY A 292 6.55 4.60 25.49
CA GLY A 292 5.36 5.38 25.76
C GLY A 292 5.33 6.72 25.04
N ASP A 293 4.15 7.14 24.61
CA ASP A 293 3.90 8.44 23.97
C ASP A 293 2.43 8.85 24.10
N LEU A 294 2.15 10.15 23.93
CA LEU A 294 0.79 10.69 23.86
C LEU A 294 0.41 11.09 22.44
N ILE A 295 -0.72 10.58 21.97
CA ILE A 295 -1.40 11.11 20.79
C ILE A 295 -2.32 12.23 21.25
N LEU A 296 -1.93 13.47 20.96
CA LEU A 296 -2.75 14.65 21.26
C LEU A 296 -3.83 14.91 20.19
N GLY A 297 -4.98 15.40 20.66
CA GLY A 297 -6.16 15.81 19.90
C GLY A 297 -6.61 17.23 20.22
N LEU A 298 -7.79 17.61 19.72
CA LEU A 298 -8.41 18.92 20.01
C LEU A 298 -8.95 18.96 21.45
N GLY A 299 -9.08 20.18 22.00
CA GLY A 299 -9.65 20.38 23.33
C GLY A 299 -8.93 19.60 24.42
N SER A 300 -7.59 19.57 24.36
CA SER A 300 -6.71 18.87 25.32
C SER A 300 -6.98 17.37 25.48
N SER A 301 -7.69 16.76 24.52
CA SER A 301 -7.90 15.31 24.49
C SER A 301 -6.62 14.57 24.11
N ALA A 302 -6.45 13.37 24.65
CA ALA A 302 -5.28 12.56 24.40
C ALA A 302 -5.63 11.07 24.41
N ILE A 303 -4.81 10.28 23.74
CA ILE A 303 -4.76 8.82 23.88
C ILE A 303 -3.31 8.47 24.22
N GLY A 304 -3.10 7.75 25.32
CA GLY A 304 -1.78 7.23 25.64
C GLY A 304 -1.47 6.01 24.80
N THR A 305 -0.22 5.85 24.39
CA THR A 305 0.24 4.73 23.56
C THR A 305 1.41 4.07 24.23
N LEU A 306 1.31 2.75 24.44
CA LEU A 306 2.40 1.92 24.94
C LEU A 306 2.72 0.87 23.87
N VAL A 307 3.97 0.77 23.46
CA VAL A 307 4.40 -0.22 22.47
C VAL A 307 5.54 -1.06 23.02
N GLU A 308 5.35 -2.38 23.06
CA GLU A 308 6.37 -3.32 23.48
C GLU A 308 7.44 -3.43 22.38
N ARG A 309 8.71 -3.28 22.76
CA ARG A 309 9.83 -3.06 21.83
C ARG A 309 10.29 -4.32 21.10
N THR A 310 9.86 -5.51 21.48
CA THR A 310 10.26 -6.76 20.84
C THR A 310 9.17 -7.22 19.87
N THR A 311 7.96 -7.38 20.39
CA THR A 311 6.74 -7.86 19.75
C THR A 311 5.96 -6.78 18.99
N ARG A 312 6.22 -5.50 19.26
CA ARG A 312 5.42 -4.36 18.75
C ARG A 312 3.96 -4.36 19.22
N PHE A 313 3.65 -5.14 20.25
CA PHE A 313 2.32 -5.18 20.83
C PHE A 313 1.98 -3.79 21.38
N THR A 314 0.83 -3.27 20.97
CA THR A 314 0.41 -1.90 21.24
C THR A 314 -0.78 -1.90 22.18
N LEU A 315 -0.70 -1.14 23.26
CA LEU A 315 -1.82 -0.81 24.13
C LEU A 315 -2.20 0.66 23.93
N LEU A 316 -3.51 0.92 23.94
CA LEU A 316 -4.06 2.27 23.89
C LEU A 316 -4.70 2.60 25.23
N LEU A 317 -4.21 3.65 25.86
CA LEU A 317 -4.69 4.13 27.15
C LEU A 317 -5.84 5.11 26.93
N HIS A 318 -7.01 4.76 27.46
CA HIS A 318 -8.15 5.64 27.50
C HIS A 318 -7.93 6.71 28.59
N LEU A 319 -7.87 7.98 28.16
CA LEU A 319 -7.56 9.13 29.00
C LEU A 319 -8.76 10.11 28.97
N PRO A 320 -9.85 9.82 29.72
CA PRO A 320 -11.02 10.68 29.76
C PRO A 320 -10.66 12.03 30.39
N ARG A 321 -11.43 13.07 30.05
CA ARG A 321 -11.30 14.37 30.71
C ARG A 321 -11.65 14.20 32.20
N MET A 322 -10.92 14.90 33.06
CA MET A 322 -11.22 14.90 34.50
C MET A 322 -12.40 15.83 34.79
N ASP A 323 -13.02 15.64 35.96
CA ASP A 323 -14.06 16.53 36.46
C ASP A 323 -13.55 17.98 36.51
N ASN A 324 -14.41 18.95 36.20
CA ASN A 324 -14.11 20.38 36.07
C ASN A 324 -13.25 20.79 34.84
N HIS A 325 -13.01 19.90 33.88
CA HIS A 325 -12.35 20.27 32.61
C HIS A 325 -13.12 21.38 31.86
N GLY A 326 -12.45 22.49 31.58
CA GLY A 326 -13.02 23.66 30.88
C GLY A 326 -13.28 24.85 31.81
N GLN A 327 -13.19 24.66 33.13
CA GLN A 327 -13.12 25.76 34.07
C GLN A 327 -11.77 26.50 33.98
N PRO A 328 -11.70 27.78 34.41
CA PRO A 328 -10.45 28.54 34.43
C PRO A 328 -9.34 27.76 35.14
N ARG A 329 -8.17 27.64 34.50
CA ARG A 329 -7.03 26.97 35.11
C ARG A 329 -6.57 27.75 36.33
N VAL A 330 -6.62 27.11 37.50
CA VAL A 330 -5.91 27.60 38.69
C VAL A 330 -4.41 27.45 38.45
N LYS A 331 -3.63 28.50 38.68
CA LYS A 331 -2.16 28.46 38.59
C LYS A 331 -1.64 27.42 39.60
N ASN A 332 -0.84 26.46 39.13
CA ASN A 332 -0.37 25.29 39.90
C ASN A 332 -1.47 24.29 40.34
N GLY A 333 -2.69 24.41 39.82
CA GLY A 333 -3.75 23.43 40.03
C GLY A 333 -3.49 22.11 39.27
N PRO A 334 -4.21 21.03 39.62
CA PRO A 334 -4.08 19.75 38.95
C PRO A 334 -4.42 19.88 37.45
N ALA A 335 -3.72 19.13 36.61
CA ALA A 335 -3.98 19.11 35.18
C ALA A 335 -5.36 18.49 34.91
N LEU A 336 -6.38 19.32 34.70
CA LEU A 336 -7.77 18.88 34.42
C LEU A 336 -7.95 18.24 33.04
N ALA A 337 -6.92 18.30 32.18
CA ALA A 337 -6.91 17.58 30.92
C ALA A 337 -6.73 16.08 31.16
N GLY A 338 -7.34 15.24 30.32
CA GLY A 338 -7.27 13.77 30.50
C GLY A 338 -5.86 13.18 30.46
N HIS A 339 -4.87 13.94 29.99
CA HIS A 339 -3.45 13.59 30.01
C HIS A 339 -2.67 14.14 31.22
N GLY A 340 -3.35 14.51 32.31
CA GLY A 340 -2.70 14.82 33.58
C GLY A 340 -1.91 13.63 34.13
N ALA A 341 -0.91 13.91 34.99
CA ALA A 341 0.01 12.88 35.47
C ALA A 341 -0.69 11.76 36.25
N ASP A 342 -1.72 12.06 37.06
CA ASP A 342 -2.52 11.06 37.77
C ASP A 342 -3.29 10.14 36.83
N ALA A 343 -3.92 10.71 35.80
CA ALA A 343 -4.70 9.97 34.82
C ALA A 343 -3.79 9.04 33.99
N VAL A 344 -2.64 9.54 33.54
CA VAL A 344 -1.65 8.74 32.80
C VAL A 344 -1.08 7.62 33.66
N ARG A 345 -0.66 7.92 34.91
CA ARG A 345 -0.19 6.90 35.87
C ARG A 345 -1.22 5.80 36.06
N SER A 346 -2.45 6.17 36.38
CA SER A 346 -3.53 5.22 36.66
C SER A 346 -3.83 4.35 35.44
N ALA A 347 -3.89 4.94 34.25
CA ALA A 347 -4.12 4.20 33.01
C ALA A 347 -2.97 3.23 32.67
N ILE A 348 -1.70 3.62 32.89
CA ILE A 348 -0.54 2.75 32.71
C ILE A 348 -0.60 1.58 33.70
N SER A 349 -0.86 1.86 34.99
CA SER A 349 -1.00 0.82 36.02
C SER A 349 -2.08 -0.19 35.66
N SER A 350 -3.31 0.25 35.38
CA SER A 350 -4.40 -0.66 35.00
C SER A 350 -4.07 -1.52 33.78
N SER A 351 -3.31 -0.98 32.81
CA SER A 351 -3.02 -1.69 31.56
C SER A 351 -1.87 -2.68 31.65
N LEU A 352 -0.86 -2.40 32.47
CA LEU A 352 0.31 -3.28 32.61
C LEU A 352 0.18 -4.28 33.76
N THR A 353 -0.61 -3.99 34.80
CA THR A 353 -0.80 -4.89 35.96
C THR A 353 -1.18 -6.32 35.57
N PRO A 354 -2.07 -6.57 34.59
CA PRO A 354 -2.42 -7.92 34.16
C PRO A 354 -1.25 -8.72 33.55
N LEU A 355 -0.15 -8.06 33.18
CA LEU A 355 0.99 -8.71 32.54
C LEU A 355 1.95 -9.32 33.58
N PRO A 356 2.58 -10.47 33.27
CA PRO A 356 3.62 -11.05 34.10
C PRO A 356 4.76 -10.06 34.39
N LYS A 357 5.43 -10.19 35.54
CA LYS A 357 6.54 -9.30 35.93
C LYS A 357 7.64 -9.23 34.86
N GLN A 358 7.91 -10.35 34.19
CA GLN A 358 8.90 -10.45 33.11
C GLN A 358 8.56 -9.56 31.90
N MET A 359 7.28 -9.22 31.71
CA MET A 359 6.78 -8.30 30.68
C MET A 359 6.73 -6.85 31.15
N ARG A 360 7.12 -6.54 32.39
CA ARG A 360 7.10 -5.20 32.99
C ARG A 360 8.50 -4.76 33.44
N ARG A 361 9.49 -4.86 32.57
CA ARG A 361 10.89 -4.54 32.91
C ARG A 361 11.15 -3.05 32.91
N THR A 362 10.91 -2.40 31.76
CA THR A 362 11.22 -0.98 31.60
C THR A 362 10.19 -0.23 30.79
N LEU A 363 10.04 1.07 31.06
CA LEU A 363 9.23 1.99 30.27
C LEU A 363 10.06 3.21 29.90
N THR A 364 10.09 3.51 28.61
CA THR A 364 10.73 4.70 28.06
C THR A 364 9.67 5.74 27.70
N TRP A 365 9.78 6.97 28.22
CA TRP A 365 8.87 8.09 27.91
C TRP A 365 9.66 9.35 27.52
N ASP A 366 8.99 10.38 27.01
CA ASP A 366 9.58 11.74 26.94
C ASP A 366 9.47 12.48 28.29
N GLN A 367 10.16 13.61 28.41
CA GLN A 367 10.21 14.42 29.64
C GLN A 367 8.96 15.30 29.82
N GLY A 368 7.81 14.83 29.35
CA GLY A 368 6.55 15.55 29.46
C GLY A 368 6.03 15.63 30.89
N ALA A 369 5.25 16.68 31.19
CA ALA A 369 4.65 16.91 32.50
C ALA A 369 3.66 15.81 32.91
N GLU A 370 3.12 15.06 31.95
CA GLU A 370 2.29 13.87 32.17
C GLU A 370 3.04 12.74 32.91
N MET A 371 4.37 12.75 32.94
CA MET A 371 5.19 11.78 33.68
C MET A 371 5.70 12.32 35.02
N ALA A 372 5.13 13.42 35.54
CA ALA A 372 5.52 13.98 36.84
C ALA A 372 5.43 12.96 38.00
N GLN A 373 4.56 11.95 37.89
CA GLN A 373 4.36 10.92 38.91
C GLN A 373 5.11 9.60 38.64
N HIS A 374 6.14 9.62 37.79
CA HIS A 374 6.93 8.43 37.47
C HIS A 374 7.54 7.74 38.71
N ALA A 375 7.91 8.48 39.75
CA ALA A 375 8.46 7.90 40.98
C ALA A 375 7.46 6.95 41.68
N ARG A 376 6.20 7.36 41.77
CA ARG A 376 5.11 6.52 42.30
C ARG A 376 4.84 5.33 41.37
N LEU A 377 4.76 5.57 40.06
CA LEU A 377 4.57 4.51 39.06
C LEU A 377 5.66 3.43 39.13
N ARG A 378 6.91 3.83 39.37
CA ARG A 378 8.05 2.92 39.56
C ARG A 378 7.88 2.06 40.81
N ALA A 379 7.47 2.66 41.93
CA ALA A 379 7.26 1.97 43.20
C ALA A 379 6.12 0.95 43.09
N ASP A 380 4.96 1.36 42.57
CA ASP A 380 3.75 0.53 42.52
C ASP A 380 3.89 -0.69 41.60
N MET A 381 4.63 -0.55 40.49
CA MET A 381 4.70 -1.58 39.45
C MET A 381 6.03 -2.34 39.36
N GLY A 382 7.05 -1.93 40.11
CA GLY A 382 8.40 -2.49 39.99
C GLY A 382 9.04 -2.26 38.62
N LEU A 383 8.62 -1.20 37.91
CA LEU A 383 8.99 -0.90 36.53
C LEU A 383 10.09 0.16 36.48
N SER A 384 11.20 -0.10 35.79
CA SER A 384 12.24 0.92 35.61
C SER A 384 11.87 1.91 34.52
N ILE A 385 11.72 3.18 34.89
CA ILE A 385 11.33 4.26 33.96
C ILE A 385 12.58 5.02 33.49
N TYR A 386 12.66 5.25 32.18
CA TYR A 386 13.73 6.01 31.53
C TYR A 386 13.12 7.15 30.70
N PHE A 387 13.80 8.30 30.69
CA PHE A 387 13.40 9.45 29.89
C PHE A 387 14.28 9.60 28.66
N CYS A 388 13.68 10.04 27.57
CA CYS A 388 14.40 10.42 26.36
C CYS A 388 15.02 11.81 26.51
N ASP A 389 16.11 12.05 25.79
CA ASP A 389 16.74 13.36 25.78
C ASP A 389 15.85 14.39 25.07
N PRO A 390 15.87 15.67 25.51
CA PRO A 390 15.17 16.73 24.80
C PRO A 390 15.55 16.76 23.32
N ARG A 391 14.56 17.03 22.45
CA ARG A 391 14.74 17.14 20.99
C ARG A 391 15.29 15.88 20.30
N SER A 392 15.15 14.70 20.92
CA SER A 392 15.66 13.42 20.38
C SER A 392 14.55 12.41 20.02
N PRO A 393 13.64 12.73 19.06
CA PRO A 393 12.50 11.88 18.74
C PRO A 393 12.88 10.50 18.17
N TRP A 394 14.06 10.36 17.55
CA TRP A 394 14.56 9.09 17.00
C TRP A 394 14.75 8.01 18.08
N GLN A 395 14.90 8.39 19.35
CA GLN A 395 15.02 7.46 20.48
C GLN A 395 13.72 6.67 20.73
N ARG A 396 12.60 7.08 20.12
CA ARG A 396 11.26 6.44 20.18
C ARG A 396 10.71 6.10 18.80
N GLY A 397 11.59 5.67 17.89
CA GLY A 397 11.20 5.34 16.52
C GLY A 397 10.10 4.27 16.40
N THR A 398 9.90 3.42 17.42
CA THR A 398 8.78 2.46 17.41
C THR A 398 7.45 3.19 17.60
N ASN A 399 7.35 4.05 18.61
CA ASN A 399 6.14 4.83 18.86
C ASN A 399 5.82 5.79 17.73
N GLU A 400 6.81 6.45 17.12
CA GLU A 400 6.55 7.34 15.98
C GLU A 400 5.89 6.60 14.81
N ASN A 401 6.41 5.41 14.48
CA ASN A 401 5.82 4.59 13.42
C ASN A 401 4.42 4.08 13.80
N THR A 402 4.23 3.59 15.03
CA THR A 402 2.94 3.11 15.54
C THR A 402 1.90 4.23 15.57
N ASN A 403 2.26 5.42 16.06
CA ASN A 403 1.41 6.61 16.05
C ASN A 403 1.05 7.00 14.63
N GLY A 404 2.00 6.90 13.69
CA GLY A 404 1.75 7.05 12.26
C GLY A 404 0.75 6.04 11.67
N LEU A 405 0.61 4.84 12.25
CA LEU A 405 -0.42 3.87 11.88
C LEU A 405 -1.77 4.20 12.54
N LEU A 406 -1.76 4.56 13.81
CA LEU A 406 -2.93 4.95 14.59
C LEU A 406 -3.64 6.19 14.02
N ARG A 407 -2.91 7.08 13.33
CA ARG A 407 -3.52 8.20 12.58
C ARG A 407 -4.46 7.78 11.44
N GLN A 408 -4.54 6.49 11.09
CA GLN A 408 -5.60 5.96 10.22
C GLN A 408 -6.96 5.91 10.92
N TYR A 409 -6.96 5.67 12.23
CA TYR A 409 -8.15 5.56 13.09
C TYR A 409 -8.44 6.88 13.81
N PHE A 410 -7.39 7.60 14.21
CA PHE A 410 -7.42 8.84 14.99
C PHE A 410 -6.70 9.99 14.24
N PRO A 411 -7.36 10.62 13.24
CA PRO A 411 -6.74 11.69 12.46
C PRO A 411 -6.20 12.82 13.34
N LYS A 412 -5.18 13.55 12.87
CA LYS A 412 -4.69 14.74 13.59
C LYS A 412 -5.79 15.79 13.66
N GLY A 413 -5.85 16.57 14.75
CA GLY A 413 -6.78 17.69 14.88
C GLY A 413 -8.26 17.26 14.93
N THR A 414 -8.54 16.09 15.49
CA THR A 414 -9.89 15.69 15.91
C THR A 414 -9.94 15.64 17.43
N ASP A 415 -11.13 15.79 18.02
CA ASP A 415 -11.32 15.45 19.43
C ASP A 415 -11.21 13.93 19.61
N LEU A 416 -10.38 13.50 20.56
CA LEU A 416 -10.15 12.10 20.89
C LEU A 416 -10.99 11.63 22.07
N SER A 417 -11.59 12.54 22.86
CA SER A 417 -12.42 12.16 24.01
C SER A 417 -13.74 11.50 23.61
N ARG A 418 -14.11 11.58 22.33
CA ARG A 418 -15.31 10.92 21.77
C ARG A 418 -15.16 9.41 21.62
N TYR A 419 -13.96 8.86 21.81
CA TYR A 419 -13.71 7.43 21.65
C TYR A 419 -13.74 6.74 23.01
N SER A 420 -14.55 5.69 23.13
CA SER A 420 -14.65 4.92 24.37
C SER A 420 -13.47 3.98 24.58
N ARG A 421 -13.31 3.45 25.80
CA ARG A 421 -12.28 2.45 26.12
C ARG A 421 -12.37 1.22 25.21
N GLU A 422 -13.58 0.73 24.97
CA GLU A 422 -13.88 -0.46 24.16
C GLU A 422 -13.50 -0.22 22.69
N GLN A 423 -13.77 0.97 22.18
CA GLN A 423 -13.37 1.37 20.84
C GLN A 423 -11.84 1.44 20.70
N LEU A 424 -11.14 1.97 21.70
CA LEU A 424 -9.67 1.98 21.71
C LEU A 424 -9.11 0.56 21.78
N ALA A 425 -9.66 -0.32 22.62
CA ALA A 425 -9.27 -1.72 22.70
C ALA A 425 -9.45 -2.44 21.36
N THR A 426 -10.58 -2.22 20.70
CA THR A 426 -10.89 -2.80 19.38
C THR A 426 -9.89 -2.33 18.30
N VAL A 427 -9.53 -1.03 18.30
CA VAL A 427 -8.50 -0.50 17.39
C VAL A 427 -7.11 -1.08 17.71
N ALA A 428 -6.77 -1.23 18.99
CA ALA A 428 -5.53 -1.84 19.43
C ALA A 428 -5.44 -3.31 18.97
N ALA A 429 -6.50 -4.10 19.17
CA ALA A 429 -6.61 -5.48 18.71
C ALA A 429 -6.45 -5.59 17.19
N ALA A 430 -7.13 -4.74 16.42
CA ALA A 430 -6.98 -4.69 14.97
C ALA A 430 -5.53 -4.40 14.54
N LEU A 431 -4.84 -3.50 15.27
CA LEU A 431 -3.46 -3.15 15.00
C LEU A 431 -2.47 -4.25 15.43
N ASN A 432 -2.77 -4.96 16.50
CA ASN A 432 -1.97 -6.07 17.04
C ASN A 432 -2.16 -7.37 16.24
N ASN A 433 -3.28 -7.51 15.53
CA ASN A 433 -3.50 -8.59 14.56
C ASN A 433 -2.98 -8.25 13.15
N ARG A 434 -2.35 -7.08 12.98
CA ARG A 434 -1.79 -6.66 11.68
C ARG A 434 -0.31 -7.09 11.56
N PRO A 435 0.06 -7.92 10.56
CA PRO A 435 1.39 -8.52 10.49
C PRO A 435 2.49 -7.47 10.28
N ARG A 436 3.67 -7.72 10.86
CA ARG A 436 4.82 -6.81 10.78
C ARG A 436 5.97 -7.46 10.04
N ARG A 437 6.53 -6.73 9.07
CA ARG A 437 7.74 -7.16 8.37
C ARG A 437 8.91 -7.45 9.32
N THR A 438 9.05 -6.66 10.38
CA THR A 438 10.10 -6.82 11.41
C THR A 438 9.95 -8.10 12.24
N LEU A 439 8.77 -8.74 12.22
CA LEU A 439 8.47 -9.98 12.94
C LEU A 439 8.36 -11.17 11.99
N GLY A 440 8.96 -11.08 10.80
CA GLY A 440 8.82 -12.12 9.77
C GLY A 440 7.37 -12.34 9.32
N TRP A 441 6.54 -11.27 9.34
CA TRP A 441 5.11 -11.30 9.02
C TRP A 441 4.20 -12.02 10.02
N LYS A 442 4.71 -12.34 11.22
CA LYS A 442 3.86 -12.61 12.39
C LYS A 442 3.14 -11.32 12.83
N THR A 443 2.00 -11.50 13.49
CA THR A 443 1.27 -10.40 14.14
C THR A 443 1.89 -10.09 15.51
N PRO A 444 1.81 -8.84 15.99
CA PRO A 444 2.20 -8.52 17.36
C PRO A 444 1.54 -9.41 18.42
N SER A 445 0.26 -9.77 18.24
CA SER A 445 -0.45 -10.71 19.12
C SER A 445 0.20 -12.09 19.13
N GLU A 446 0.54 -12.65 17.96
CA GLU A 446 1.22 -13.95 17.86
C GLU A 446 2.62 -13.94 18.49
N ALA A 447 3.37 -12.85 18.24
CA ALA A 447 4.70 -12.69 18.81
C ALA A 447 4.64 -12.59 20.34
N LEU A 448 3.70 -11.81 20.88
CA LEU A 448 3.46 -11.72 22.31
C LEU A 448 3.05 -13.08 22.90
N ASN A 449 2.09 -13.76 22.27
CA ASN A 449 1.61 -15.06 22.74
C ASN A 449 2.75 -16.09 22.79
N THR A 450 3.63 -16.11 21.78
CA THR A 450 4.81 -16.98 21.77
C THR A 450 5.68 -16.76 23.02
N HIS A 451 5.90 -15.50 23.41
CA HIS A 451 6.67 -15.20 24.62
C HIS A 451 5.90 -15.55 25.90
N LEU A 452 4.60 -15.29 25.97
CA LEU A 452 3.79 -15.63 27.15
C LEU A 452 3.75 -17.14 27.38
N CYS A 453 3.58 -17.95 26.33
CA CYS A 453 3.66 -19.41 26.44
C CYS A 453 5.04 -19.89 26.89
N SER A 454 6.13 -19.27 26.43
CA SER A 454 7.49 -19.62 26.87
C SER A 454 7.79 -19.27 28.34
N LEU A 455 6.99 -18.38 28.94
CA LEU A 455 7.12 -17.97 30.34
C LEU A 455 6.30 -18.84 31.30
N GLN A 456 5.34 -19.62 30.79
CA GLN A 456 4.64 -20.60 31.61
C GLN A 456 5.57 -21.81 31.81
N PRO A 457 5.90 -22.19 33.06
CA PRO A 457 6.69 -23.38 33.30
C PRO A 457 5.96 -24.58 32.68
N GLY A 458 6.69 -25.38 31.89
CA GLY A 458 6.16 -26.63 31.33
C GLY A 458 5.51 -27.44 32.44
N GLY A 459 4.26 -27.82 32.22
CA GLY A 459 3.49 -28.64 33.16
C GLY A 459 4.32 -29.84 33.60
N VAL A 460 4.35 -30.03 34.92
CA VAL A 460 4.88 -31.18 35.63
C VAL A 460 4.55 -32.45 34.83
N ALA A 461 5.57 -33.19 34.41
CA ALA A 461 5.38 -34.55 33.96
C ALA A 461 4.79 -35.33 35.13
N THR A 462 3.51 -35.67 35.05
CA THR A 462 2.90 -36.62 35.97
C THR A 462 3.53 -37.98 35.66
N THR A 463 4.51 -38.37 36.48
CA THR A 463 5.02 -39.74 36.49
C THR A 463 3.85 -40.64 36.90
N ALA A 464 3.49 -41.56 36.02
CA ALA A 464 2.58 -42.67 36.32
C ALA A 464 3.31 -43.76 37.11
#